data_AF-A0A226M7U4-F1
#
_entry.id   AF-A0A226M7U4-F1
#
_cell.length_a   1.000
_cell.length_b   1.000
_cell.length_c   1.000
_cell.angle_alpha   90.00
_cell.angle_beta   90.00
_cell.angle_gamma   90.00
#
_symmetry.space_group_name_H-M   'P 1'
#
loop_
_entity.id
_entity.type
_entity.pdbx_description
1 polymer ?
#
loop_
_entity_poly.entity_id
_entity_poly.type
_entity_poly.pdbx_seq_one_letter_code
_entity_poly.pdbx_strand_id
1 'polypeptide(L)'
;VRQVQDDASRLEKAYAGEKAADIRRHERAVSQAWAELRRSSQERRRLLLDTVDKFRFLRAVRDLLLWMDGVRLQIEGQERPRDVSSADLVIKNHQSIKAELEARADSFDACVAMGTALLHKGHYAADKTP
;
A
#
# COMPACT_ATOMS: atom_id res chain seq x y z
N VAL A 1 23.58 9.16 -20.08
CA VAL A 1 24.61 8.10 -19.93
C VAL A 1 24.96 7.41 -21.23
N ARG A 2 24.01 6.86 -22.02
CA ARG A 2 24.35 6.25 -23.33
C ARG A 2 25.25 7.13 -24.21
N GLN A 3 24.85 8.39 -24.42
CA GLN A 3 25.68 9.34 -25.18
C GLN A 3 27.07 9.58 -24.57
N VAL A 4 27.20 9.61 -23.24
CA VAL A 4 28.49 9.73 -22.55
C VAL A 4 29.36 8.49 -22.75
N GLN A 5 28.76 7.30 -22.78
CA GLN A 5 29.44 6.03 -23.07
C GLN A 5 29.91 5.97 -24.52
N ASP A 6 29.06 6.41 -25.45
CA ASP A 6 29.35 6.45 -26.89
C ASP A 6 30.48 7.46 -27.19
N ASP A 7 30.39 8.66 -26.61
CA ASP A 7 31.41 9.70 -26.73
C ASP A 7 32.74 9.29 -26.08
N ALA A 8 32.71 8.67 -24.89
CA ALA A 8 33.90 8.14 -24.24
C ALA A 8 34.55 7.02 -25.07
N SER A 9 33.76 6.08 -25.61
CA SER A 9 34.28 5.01 -26.48
C SER A 9 34.92 5.56 -27.76
N ARG A 10 34.37 6.64 -28.33
CA ARG A 10 34.98 7.32 -29.48
C ARG A 10 36.29 8.01 -29.09
N LEU A 11 36.31 8.74 -27.97
CA LEU A 11 37.47 9.51 -27.53
C LEU A 11 38.62 8.61 -27.05
N GLU A 12 38.33 7.48 -26.40
CA GLU A 12 39.34 6.49 -26.00
C GLU A 12 40.09 5.87 -27.18
N LYS A 13 39.44 5.75 -28.34
CA LYS A 13 40.09 5.27 -29.58
C LYS A 13 40.95 6.36 -30.23
N ALA A 14 40.63 7.63 -29.98
CA ALA A 14 41.32 8.77 -30.57
C ALA A 14 42.53 9.27 -29.77
N TYR A 15 42.60 8.94 -28.47
CA TYR A 15 43.69 9.35 -27.57
C TYR A 15 44.40 8.13 -26.97
N ALA A 16 45.69 8.25 -26.64
CA ALA A 16 46.50 7.21 -26.00
C ALA A 16 47.06 7.67 -24.64
N GLY A 17 47.55 6.71 -23.84
CA GLY A 17 48.20 6.97 -22.57
C GLY A 17 47.26 7.53 -21.49
N GLU A 18 47.75 8.51 -20.74
CA GLU A 18 47.07 9.09 -19.57
C GLU A 18 45.71 9.70 -19.89
N LYS A 19 45.59 10.43 -21.01
CA LYS A 19 44.32 11.04 -21.45
C LYS A 19 43.22 10.01 -21.69
N ALA A 20 43.55 8.87 -22.29
CA ALA A 20 42.58 7.78 -22.48
C ALA A 20 42.19 7.11 -21.17
N ALA A 21 43.12 7.03 -20.21
CA ALA A 21 42.84 6.51 -18.87
C ALA A 21 41.91 7.43 -18.07
N ASP A 22 42.07 8.75 -18.20
CA ASP A 22 41.20 9.75 -17.56
C ASP A 22 39.79 9.74 -18.12
N ILE A 23 39.64 9.65 -19.44
CA ILE A 23 38.33 9.52 -20.13
C ILE A 23 37.62 8.26 -19.64
N ARG A 24 38.32 7.12 -19.60
CA ARG A 24 37.82 5.87 -19.01
C ARG A 24 37.36 6.03 -17.56
N ARG A 25 38.15 6.73 -16.75
CA ARG A 25 37.84 6.94 -15.33
C ARG A 25 36.58 7.79 -15.16
N HIS A 26 36.43 8.85 -15.96
CA HIS A 26 35.28 9.73 -15.90
C HIS A 26 34.00 9.04 -16.41
N GLU A 27 34.09 8.30 -17.52
CA GLU A 27 32.99 7.48 -18.03
C GLU A 27 32.50 6.50 -16.96
N ARG A 28 33.42 5.73 -16.36
CA ARG A 28 33.07 4.77 -15.31
C ARG A 28 32.41 5.43 -14.11
N ALA A 29 32.94 6.57 -13.65
CA ALA A 29 32.37 7.30 -12.53
C ALA A 29 30.92 7.75 -12.82
N VAL A 30 30.66 8.28 -14.03
CA VAL A 30 29.31 8.68 -14.45
C VAL A 30 28.38 7.48 -14.57
N SER A 31 28.85 6.39 -15.17
CA SER A 31 28.07 5.15 -15.33
C SER A 31 27.72 4.52 -13.97
N GLN A 32 28.65 4.51 -13.01
CA GLN A 32 28.41 4.03 -11.64
C GLN A 32 27.42 4.93 -10.89
N ALA A 33 27.63 6.25 -10.89
CA ALA A 33 26.72 7.19 -10.23
C ALA A 33 25.30 7.10 -10.78
N TRP A 34 25.15 6.89 -12.09
CA TRP A 34 23.85 6.68 -12.71
C TRP A 34 23.19 5.36 -12.32
N ALA A 35 23.95 4.26 -12.29
CA ALA A 35 23.45 2.97 -11.86
C ALA A 35 22.95 3.03 -10.40
N GLU A 36 23.72 3.69 -9.53
CA GLU A 36 23.35 3.92 -8.13
C GLU A 36 22.09 4.78 -7.98
N LEU A 37 22.02 5.91 -8.70
CA LEU A 37 20.84 6.77 -8.70
C LEU A 37 19.59 5.99 -9.14
N ARG A 38 19.70 5.20 -10.22
CA ARG A 38 18.58 4.39 -10.71
C ARG A 38 18.14 3.35 -9.69
N ARG A 39 19.09 2.65 -9.07
CA ARG A 39 18.84 1.67 -8.01
C ARG A 39 18.11 2.31 -6.81
N SER A 40 18.67 3.40 -6.28
CA SER A 40 18.07 4.14 -5.16
C SER A 40 16.69 4.70 -5.48
N SER A 41 16.50 5.23 -6.70
CA SER A 41 15.20 5.74 -7.15
C SER A 41 14.15 4.63 -7.26
N GLN A 42 14.53 3.45 -7.77
CA GLN A 42 13.65 2.28 -7.86
C GLN A 42 13.27 1.76 -6.47
N GLU A 43 14.23 1.68 -5.55
CA GLU A 43 14.00 1.27 -4.17
C GLU A 43 13.07 2.24 -3.44
N ARG A 44 13.31 3.55 -3.57
CA ARG A 44 12.42 4.58 -3.00
C ARG A 44 11.01 4.49 -3.58
N ARG A 45 10.88 4.29 -4.90
CA ARG A 45 9.57 4.10 -5.54
C ARG A 45 8.83 2.90 -4.94
N ARG A 46 9.51 1.76 -4.77
CA ARG A 46 8.94 0.57 -4.14
C ARG A 46 8.44 0.87 -2.73
N LEU A 47 9.30 1.45 -1.88
CA LEU A 47 8.95 1.79 -0.50
C LEU A 47 7.75 2.76 -0.40
N LEU A 48 7.66 3.73 -1.30
CA LEU A 48 6.52 4.65 -1.34
C LEU A 48 5.22 3.93 -1.71
N LEU A 49 5.24 3.04 -2.71
CA LEU A 49 4.07 2.26 -3.09
C LEU A 49 3.62 1.33 -1.95
N ASP A 50 4.57 0.64 -1.33
CA ASP A 50 4.34 -0.21 -0.15
C ASP A 50 3.69 0.59 0.99
N THR A 51 4.25 1.77 1.30
CA THR A 51 3.71 2.67 2.34
C THR A 51 2.27 3.12 2.04
N VAL A 52 1.98 3.46 0.78
CA VAL A 52 0.63 3.85 0.36
C VAL A 52 -0.35 2.68 0.52
N ASP A 53 0.01 1.48 0.09
CA ASP A 53 -0.85 0.29 0.23
C ASP A 53 -1.11 -0.03 1.71
N LYS A 54 -0.09 0.07 2.58
CA LYS A 54 -0.25 -0.06 4.03
C LYS A 54 -1.27 0.94 4.59
N PHE A 55 -1.15 2.22 4.25
CA PHE A 55 -2.07 3.24 4.80
C PHE A 55 -3.49 3.11 4.24
N ARG A 56 -3.66 2.61 3.01
CA ARG A 56 -4.99 2.27 2.48
C ARG A 56 -5.63 1.15 3.29
N PHE A 57 -4.90 0.07 3.56
CA PHE A 57 -5.37 -1.02 4.42
C PHE A 57 -5.74 -0.53 5.82
N LEU A 58 -4.84 0.21 6.48
CA LEU A 58 -5.11 0.75 7.83
C LEU A 58 -6.29 1.73 7.88
N ARG A 59 -6.59 2.42 6.78
CA ARG A 59 -7.79 3.24 6.67
C ARG A 59 -9.04 2.35 6.59
N ALA A 60 -9.04 1.37 5.68
CA ALA A 60 -10.16 0.44 5.53
C ALA A 60 -10.50 -0.28 6.84
N VAL A 61 -9.49 -0.77 7.57
CA VAL A 61 -9.68 -1.40 8.89
C VAL A 61 -10.34 -0.45 9.89
N ARG A 62 -9.82 0.78 10.01
CA ARG A 62 -10.36 1.78 10.94
C ARG A 62 -11.81 2.13 10.62
N ASP A 63 -12.11 2.33 9.34
CA ASP A 63 -13.45 2.70 8.89
C ASP A 63 -14.45 1.57 9.18
N LEU A 64 -14.05 0.32 8.99
CA LEU A 64 -14.86 -0.86 9.33
C LEU A 64 -15.05 -1.00 10.85
N LEU A 65 -13.99 -0.82 11.66
CA LEU A 65 -14.08 -0.89 13.11
C LEU A 65 -15.04 0.17 13.67
N LEU A 66 -14.92 1.43 13.21
CA LEU A 66 -15.79 2.52 13.63
C LEU A 66 -17.26 2.23 13.27
N TRP A 67 -17.49 1.70 12.07
CA TRP A 67 -18.83 1.30 11.66
C TRP A 67 -19.38 0.14 12.52
N MET A 68 -18.57 -0.89 12.80
CA MET A 68 -18.95 -2.00 13.68
C MET A 68 -19.29 -1.53 15.10
N ASP A 69 -18.55 -0.56 15.63
CA ASP A 69 -18.86 0.07 16.93
C ASP A 69 -20.23 0.78 16.89
N GLY A 70 -20.54 1.50 15.80
CA GLY A 70 -21.84 2.12 15.60
C GLY A 70 -23.00 1.11 15.57
N VAL A 71 -22.85 0.03 14.78
CA VAL A 71 -23.86 -1.04 14.70
C VAL A 71 -24.05 -1.72 16.06
N ARG A 72 -22.96 -1.97 16.80
CA ARG A 72 -23.03 -2.54 18.15
C ARG A 72 -23.85 -1.65 19.10
N LEU A 73 -23.58 -0.33 19.10
CA LEU A 73 -24.33 0.62 19.93
C LEU A 73 -25.82 0.66 19.55
N GLN A 74 -26.16 0.52 18.26
CA GLN A 74 -27.56 0.42 17.83
C GLN A 74 -28.25 -0.83 18.37
N ILE A 75 -27.55 -1.97 18.41
CA ILE A 75 -28.08 -3.24 18.95
C ILE A 75 -28.22 -3.13 20.49
N GLU A 76 -27.18 -2.63 21.17
CA GLU A 76 -27.18 -2.46 22.63
C GLU A 76 -28.21 -1.45 23.12
N GLY A 77 -28.51 -0.43 22.30
CA GLY A 77 -29.51 0.59 22.60
C GLY A 77 -30.97 0.14 22.41
N GLN A 78 -31.23 -1.10 21.94
CA GLN A 78 -32.59 -1.60 21.78
C GLN A 78 -33.23 -1.89 23.14
N GLU A 79 -34.35 -1.23 23.42
CA GLU A 79 -35.12 -1.49 24.62
C GLU A 79 -35.87 -2.82 24.55
N ARG A 80 -36.06 -3.44 25.72
CA ARG A 80 -36.89 -4.65 25.84
C ARG A 80 -38.34 -4.33 25.44
N PRO A 81 -38.94 -5.07 24.48
CA PRO A 81 -40.34 -4.90 24.11
C PRO A 81 -41.28 -5.08 25.29
N ARG A 82 -42.36 -4.29 25.32
CA ARG A 82 -43.40 -4.33 26.38
C ARG A 82 -44.76 -4.81 25.87
N ASP A 83 -44.94 -4.85 24.55
CA ASP A 83 -46.14 -5.29 23.87
C ASP A 83 -45.80 -5.79 22.44
N VAL A 84 -46.81 -6.29 21.72
CA VAL A 84 -46.63 -6.83 20.37
C VAL A 84 -46.13 -5.76 19.39
N SER A 85 -46.65 -4.54 19.46
CA SER A 85 -46.25 -3.44 18.59
C SER A 85 -44.77 -3.04 18.77
N SER A 86 -44.30 -2.95 20.02
CA SER A 86 -42.90 -2.69 20.33
C SER A 86 -42.00 -3.87 19.97
N ALA A 87 -42.49 -5.11 20.05
CA ALA A 87 -41.75 -6.28 19.58
C ALA A 87 -41.57 -6.27 18.05
N ASP A 88 -42.64 -5.96 17.30
CA ASP A 88 -42.58 -5.82 15.84
C ASP A 88 -41.60 -4.74 15.40
N LEU A 89 -41.54 -3.62 16.13
CA LEU A 89 -40.59 -2.54 15.85
C LEU A 89 -39.14 -3.01 16.05
N VAL A 90 -38.85 -3.68 17.16
CA VAL A 90 -37.51 -4.22 17.45
C VAL A 90 -37.09 -5.25 16.38
N ILE A 91 -38.00 -6.12 15.95
CA ILE A 91 -37.75 -7.10 14.88
C ILE A 91 -37.40 -6.39 13.57
N LYS A 92 -38.17 -5.37 13.16
CA LYS A 92 -37.90 -4.60 11.94
C LYS A 92 -36.54 -3.90 12.00
N ASN A 93 -36.21 -3.30 13.14
CA ASN A 93 -34.91 -2.66 13.35
C ASN A 93 -33.78 -3.69 13.22
N HIS A 94 -33.93 -4.87 13.82
CA HIS A 94 -32.94 -5.94 13.71
C HIS A 94 -32.76 -6.46 12.28
N GLN A 95 -33.87 -6.60 11.53
CA GLN A 95 -33.83 -6.96 10.11
C GLN A 95 -33.10 -5.91 9.26
N SER A 96 -33.32 -4.61 9.55
CA SER A 96 -32.60 -3.52 8.90
C SER A 96 -31.10 -3.56 9.18
N ILE A 97 -30.71 -3.78 10.43
CA ILE A 97 -29.30 -3.93 10.81
C ILE A 97 -28.67 -5.12 10.08
N LYS A 98 -29.37 -6.27 10.03
CA LYS A 98 -28.90 -7.45 9.30
C LYS A 98 -28.66 -7.14 7.82
N ALA A 99 -29.58 -6.46 7.15
CA ALA A 99 -29.42 -6.06 5.76
C ALA A 99 -28.21 -5.13 5.56
N GLU A 100 -27.95 -4.23 6.51
CA GLU A 100 -26.77 -3.36 6.49
C GLU A 100 -25.46 -4.17 6.64
N LEU A 101 -25.44 -5.16 7.53
CA LEU A 101 -24.30 -6.07 7.68
C LEU A 101 -24.01 -6.83 6.37
N GLU A 102 -25.05 -7.37 5.73
CA GLU A 102 -24.93 -8.08 4.44
C GLU A 102 -24.41 -7.15 3.33
N ALA A 103 -24.91 -5.92 3.25
CA ALA A 103 -24.44 -4.93 2.29
C ALA A 103 -22.97 -4.53 2.50
N ARG A 104 -22.41 -4.77 3.68
CA ARG A 104 -21.01 -4.44 4.01
C ARG A 104 -20.03 -5.60 3.77
N ALA A 105 -20.52 -6.81 3.46
CA ALA A 105 -19.69 -8.01 3.29
C ALA A 105 -18.53 -7.79 2.30
N ASP A 106 -18.80 -7.22 1.13
CA ASP A 106 -17.77 -6.94 0.11
C ASP A 106 -16.66 -6.01 0.62
N SER A 107 -16.98 -5.12 1.55
CA SER A 107 -16.00 -4.21 2.13
C SER A 107 -15.06 -4.92 3.10
N PHE A 108 -15.56 -5.92 3.84
CA PHE A 108 -14.73 -6.79 4.65
C PHE A 108 -13.84 -7.66 3.78
N ASP A 109 -14.39 -8.28 2.73
CA ASP A 109 -13.62 -9.12 1.81
C ASP A 109 -12.51 -8.32 1.13
N ALA A 110 -12.80 -7.09 0.67
CA ALA A 110 -11.80 -6.19 0.13
C ALA A 110 -10.72 -5.82 1.16
N CYS A 111 -11.09 -5.56 2.40
CA CYS A 111 -10.15 -5.24 3.49
C CYS A 111 -9.22 -6.43 3.81
N VAL A 112 -9.78 -7.63 3.89
CA VAL A 112 -9.02 -8.88 4.10
C VAL A 112 -8.08 -9.11 2.92
N ALA A 113 -8.55 -8.97 1.68
CA ALA A 113 -7.72 -9.12 0.50
C ALA A 113 -6.54 -8.13 0.47
N MET A 114 -6.75 -6.87 0.89
CA MET A 114 -5.66 -5.90 1.05
C MET A 114 -4.64 -6.38 2.09
N GLY A 115 -5.09 -6.87 3.25
CA GLY A 115 -4.22 -7.42 4.29
C GLY A 115 -3.40 -8.62 3.81
N THR A 116 -4.05 -9.60 3.18
CA THR A 116 -3.38 -10.79 2.61
C THR A 116 -2.37 -10.40 1.54
N ALA A 117 -2.69 -9.43 0.67
CA ALA A 117 -1.77 -8.95 -0.34
C ALA A 117 -0.51 -8.29 0.28
N LEU A 118 -0.66 -7.56 1.39
CA LEU A 118 0.48 -7.00 2.12
C LEU A 118 1.36 -8.10 2.73
N LEU A 119 0.76 -9.15 3.30
CA LEU A 119 1.49 -10.30 3.86
C LEU A 119 2.27 -11.06 2.78
N HIS A 120 1.63 -11.39 1.65
CA HIS A 120 2.29 -12.11 0.54
C HIS A 120 3.43 -11.33 -0.10
N LYS A 121 3.38 -9.99 -0.10
CA LYS A 121 4.47 -9.14 -0.59
C LYS A 121 5.70 -9.15 0.34
N GLY A 122 5.65 -9.82 1.50
CA GLY A 122 6.69 -9.73 2.52
C GLY A 122 6.87 -8.29 2.99
N HIS A 123 5.78 -7.54 3.08
CA HIS A 123 5.83 -6.12 3.39
C HIS A 123 6.58 -5.90 4.70
N TYR A 124 7.49 -4.93 4.75
CA TYR A 124 8.41 -4.67 5.88
C TYR A 124 7.74 -4.39 7.25
N ALA A 125 6.40 -4.34 7.27
CA ALA A 125 5.57 -4.05 8.43
C ALA A 125 4.57 -5.19 8.72
N ALA A 126 4.74 -6.38 8.13
CA ALA A 126 3.86 -7.53 8.31
C ALA A 126 3.73 -7.96 9.79
N ASP A 127 4.79 -7.83 10.59
CA ASP A 127 4.75 -8.11 12.04
C ASP A 127 4.12 -6.97 12.89
N LYS A 128 3.70 -5.86 12.27
CA LYS A 128 3.13 -4.69 12.96
C LYS A 128 1.68 -4.40 12.58
N THR A 129 1.05 -5.30 11.84
CA THR A 129 -0.39 -5.27 11.58
C THR A 129 -1.11 -5.98 12.73
N PRO A 130 -2.10 -5.33 13.37
CA PRO A 130 -2.87 -5.93 14.46
C PRO A 130 -3.67 -7.14 14.01
#